data_AF-A0A060YHV6-F1
#
_entry.id   AF-A0A060YHV6-F1
#
_cell.length_a   1.000
_cell.length_b   1.000
_cell.length_c   1.000
_cell.angle_alpha   90.00
_cell.angle_beta   90.00
_cell.angle_gamma   90.00
#
_symmetry.space_group_name_H-M   'P 1'
#
loop_
_entity.id
_entity.type
_entity.pdbx_description
1 polymer ?
#
loop_
_entity_poly.entity_id
_entity_poly.type
_entity_poly.pdbx_seq_one_letter_code
_entity_poly.pdbx_strand_id
1 'polypeptide(L)'
;MFYTCGPNEAMVVSGFGRSPPLMIAGGRVFVLPCIQQIQRITLNTLTLNVKSDKVYTRHGVPISVTGIAQVKIQGQNKEMLATACQMFMGKSEAEVSNIALETLEGHQRAIIAHLTVEEIYQDRKKFSEQVFKVASSDLVNMGIGVVSYTLKDVHDDQDYLTSLGKARTAQVQKDARIGEAQYKRDAVIREAQAMQEKVSAQYLNEIEMAKAQRDYELKKASYDYEVNTKKAESEMAYQLQVAKTKQRIEEETMQVKVVERSQQIMLQEQEITRKEMELEATVKKPAEAERYRLERLAEAERYVTLPRASLRNVLYAQNMPQNLRAPVFTRKLSLIKSKLEVRMYFSSCRLWTMCTQRF
;
A
#
# COMPACT_ATOMS: atom_id res chain seq x y z
N MET A 1 19.13 -1.97 -105.35
CA MET A 1 17.86 -1.88 -104.61
C MET A 1 18.17 -1.41 -103.19
N PHE A 2 17.38 -0.49 -102.63
CA PHE A 2 17.56 -0.06 -101.24
C PHE A 2 16.81 -1.01 -100.31
N TYR A 3 17.49 -1.49 -99.29
CA TYR A 3 16.89 -2.25 -98.19
C TYR A 3 16.97 -1.41 -96.92
N THR A 4 15.86 -1.33 -96.21
CA THR A 4 15.74 -0.62 -94.93
C THR A 4 15.66 -1.62 -93.78
N CYS A 5 16.36 -1.29 -92.70
CA CYS A 5 16.47 -2.10 -91.50
C CYS A 5 15.84 -1.36 -90.32
N GLY A 6 14.99 -2.05 -89.55
CA GLY A 6 14.44 -1.50 -88.31
C GLY A 6 15.54 -1.28 -87.26
N PRO A 7 15.29 -0.45 -86.23
CA PRO A 7 16.25 -0.20 -85.16
C PRO A 7 16.61 -1.46 -84.35
N ASN A 8 15.75 -2.48 -84.36
CA ASN A 8 15.94 -3.76 -83.67
C ASN A 8 16.40 -4.88 -84.61
N GLU A 9 16.95 -4.56 -85.78
CA GLU A 9 17.47 -5.53 -86.74
C GLU A 9 18.87 -5.10 -87.20
N ALA A 10 19.72 -6.08 -87.49
CA ALA A 10 20.99 -5.88 -88.17
C ALA A 10 20.97 -6.56 -89.55
N MET A 11 21.52 -5.88 -90.55
CA MET A 11 21.72 -6.41 -91.88
C MET A 11 23.20 -6.71 -92.11
N VAL A 12 23.46 -7.88 -92.67
CA VAL A 12 24.79 -8.28 -93.16
C VAL A 12 24.71 -8.41 -94.67
N VAL A 13 25.51 -7.60 -95.36
CA VAL A 13 25.62 -7.64 -96.82
C VAL A 13 26.97 -8.27 -97.19
N SER A 14 26.91 -9.38 -97.92
CA SER A 14 28.06 -10.13 -98.43
C SER A 14 28.02 -10.19 -99.96
N GLY A 15 29.18 -10.36 -100.61
CA GLY A 15 29.28 -10.46 -102.07
C GLY A 15 30.45 -9.67 -102.67
N PHE A 16 30.46 -9.55 -104.00
CA PHE A 16 31.58 -8.97 -104.74
C PHE A 16 31.88 -7.52 -104.32
N GLY A 17 33.17 -7.24 -104.06
CA GLY A 17 33.67 -5.92 -103.68
C GLY A 17 33.48 -5.52 -102.21
N ARG A 18 33.00 -6.43 -101.34
CA ARG A 18 32.86 -6.18 -99.89
C ARG A 18 33.49 -7.28 -99.06
N SER A 19 34.78 -7.10 -98.75
CA SER A 19 35.53 -7.88 -97.77
C SER A 19 36.31 -6.91 -96.87
N PRO A 20 35.98 -6.79 -95.56
CA PRO A 20 35.00 -7.58 -94.79
C PRO A 20 33.52 -7.29 -95.15
N PRO A 21 32.59 -8.21 -94.81
CA PRO A 21 31.16 -8.01 -95.04
C PRO A 21 30.64 -6.76 -94.33
N LEU A 22 29.72 -6.04 -94.98
CA LEU A 22 29.19 -4.79 -94.44
C LEU A 22 28.05 -5.10 -93.46
N MET A 23 28.25 -4.74 -92.19
CA MET A 23 27.29 -4.94 -91.12
C MET A 23 26.72 -3.59 -90.69
N ILE A 24 25.39 -3.48 -90.69
CA ILE A 24 24.70 -2.24 -90.34
C ILE A 24 23.56 -2.60 -89.38
N ALA A 25 23.62 -2.06 -88.16
CA ALA A 25 22.51 -2.09 -87.22
C ALA A 25 21.56 -0.92 -87.51
N GLY A 26 20.35 -1.23 -88.00
CA GLY A 26 19.37 -0.23 -88.43
C GLY A 26 19.74 0.54 -89.72
N GLY A 27 18.87 1.45 -90.15
CA GLY A 27 19.15 2.36 -91.27
C GLY A 27 18.85 1.79 -92.66
N ARG A 28 19.68 2.14 -93.66
CA ARG A 28 19.46 1.77 -95.07
C ARG A 28 20.77 1.34 -95.74
N VAL A 29 20.68 0.35 -96.63
CA VAL A 29 21.82 -0.12 -97.43
C VAL A 29 21.43 -0.34 -98.88
N PHE A 30 22.33 0.03 -99.79
CA PHE A 30 22.19 -0.26 -101.21
C PHE A 30 22.84 -1.61 -101.53
N VAL A 31 22.04 -2.50 -102.13
CA VAL A 31 22.44 -3.88 -102.48
C VAL A 31 22.16 -4.13 -103.96
N LEU A 32 23.14 -4.75 -104.64
CA LEU A 32 23.05 -5.17 -106.05
C LEU A 32 22.48 -6.61 -106.14
N PRO A 33 21.27 -6.81 -106.67
CA PRO A 33 20.51 -8.06 -106.53
C PRO A 33 21.11 -9.30 -107.21
N CYS A 34 22.11 -9.16 -108.09
CA CYS A 34 22.75 -10.29 -108.78
C CYS A 34 24.11 -10.71 -108.20
N ILE A 35 24.74 -9.84 -107.41
CA ILE A 35 26.16 -10.02 -107.00
C ILE A 35 26.32 -9.93 -105.48
N GLN A 36 25.30 -9.44 -104.76
CA GLN A 36 25.32 -9.26 -103.31
C GLN A 36 24.15 -9.98 -102.66
N GLN A 37 24.43 -10.68 -101.57
CA GLN A 37 23.45 -11.35 -100.71
C GLN A 37 23.23 -10.54 -99.44
N ILE A 38 21.97 -10.49 -99.00
CA ILE A 38 21.53 -9.83 -97.79
C ILE A 38 20.98 -10.85 -96.80
N GLN A 39 21.42 -10.78 -95.56
CA GLN A 39 20.87 -11.56 -94.45
C GLN A 39 20.55 -10.62 -93.29
N ARG A 40 19.55 -11.00 -92.48
CA ARG A 40 19.06 -10.20 -91.36
C ARG A 40 19.18 -10.99 -90.07
N ILE A 41 19.49 -10.29 -88.99
CA ILE A 41 19.53 -10.83 -87.63
C ILE A 41 18.71 -9.91 -86.72
N THR A 42 17.85 -10.49 -85.89
CA THR A 42 17.05 -9.78 -84.90
C THR A 42 17.92 -9.38 -83.70
N LEU A 43 17.87 -8.11 -83.32
CA LEU A 43 18.54 -7.54 -82.13
C LEU A 43 17.59 -7.42 -80.93
N ASN A 44 16.42 -8.09 -80.99
CA ASN A 44 15.45 -8.10 -79.91
C ASN A 44 16.02 -8.76 -78.65
N THR A 45 15.48 -8.38 -77.49
CA THR A 45 15.83 -9.02 -76.22
C THR A 45 15.07 -10.34 -76.10
N LEU A 46 15.82 -11.42 -75.92
CA LEU A 46 15.30 -12.77 -75.69
C LEU A 46 15.23 -13.03 -74.19
N THR A 47 14.11 -13.58 -73.74
CA THR A 47 13.97 -14.04 -72.34
C THR A 47 14.17 -15.55 -72.30
N LEU A 48 15.22 -16.00 -71.64
CA LEU A 48 15.59 -17.40 -71.50
C LEU A 48 15.23 -17.89 -70.10
N ASN A 49 14.57 -19.04 -70.05
CA ASN A 49 14.26 -19.74 -68.79
C ASN A 49 15.30 -20.83 -68.57
N VAL A 50 16.29 -20.55 -67.72
CA VAL A 50 17.42 -21.42 -67.46
C VAL A 50 17.04 -22.37 -66.32
N LYS A 51 16.88 -23.65 -66.64
CA LYS A 51 16.54 -24.69 -65.66
C LYS A 51 17.72 -25.62 -65.49
N SER A 52 18.15 -25.80 -64.26
CA SER A 52 19.18 -26.79 -63.91
C SER A 52 18.57 -27.75 -62.89
N ASP A 53 18.18 -28.94 -63.37
CA ASP A 53 17.56 -29.97 -62.55
C ASP A 53 18.62 -30.83 -61.87
N LYS A 54 18.38 -31.20 -60.60
CA LYS A 54 19.18 -32.16 -59.81
C LYS A 54 20.69 -31.86 -59.81
N VAL A 55 21.06 -30.62 -59.51
CA VAL A 55 22.46 -30.23 -59.34
C VAL A 55 22.87 -30.39 -57.88
N TYR A 56 24.01 -31.04 -57.65
CA TYR A 56 24.57 -31.19 -56.31
C TYR A 56 25.36 -29.95 -55.91
N THR A 57 25.04 -29.40 -54.74
CA THR A 57 25.78 -28.31 -54.11
C THR A 57 27.09 -28.80 -53.50
N ARG A 58 27.90 -27.88 -52.95
CA ARG A 58 29.16 -28.19 -52.25
C ARG A 58 29.02 -29.26 -51.15
N HIS A 59 27.87 -29.31 -50.48
CA HIS A 59 27.59 -30.28 -49.42
C HIS A 59 26.86 -31.54 -49.90
N GLY A 60 26.73 -31.73 -51.22
CA GLY A 60 26.10 -32.92 -51.80
C GLY A 60 24.57 -32.95 -51.68
N VAL A 61 23.93 -31.82 -51.37
CA VAL A 61 22.47 -31.71 -51.38
C VAL A 61 22.00 -31.45 -52.82
N PRO A 62 21.12 -32.31 -53.40
CA PRO A 62 20.58 -32.10 -54.73
C PRO A 62 19.51 -31.00 -54.70
N ILE A 63 19.68 -29.98 -55.54
CA ILE A 63 18.71 -28.90 -55.72
C ILE A 63 18.41 -28.67 -57.20
N SER A 64 17.21 -28.20 -57.47
CA SER A 64 16.73 -27.80 -58.79
C SER A 64 16.54 -26.28 -58.79
N VAL A 65 17.22 -25.59 -59.70
CA VAL A 65 17.25 -24.13 -59.73
C VAL A 65 16.71 -23.62 -61.05
N THR A 66 15.80 -22.64 -60.96
CA THR A 66 15.26 -21.94 -62.13
C THR A 66 15.69 -20.48 -62.11
N GLY A 67 16.36 -20.04 -63.17
CA GLY A 67 16.76 -18.66 -63.42
C GLY A 67 16.06 -18.07 -64.64
N ILE A 68 15.88 -16.75 -64.66
CA ILE A 68 15.44 -16.00 -65.84
C ILE A 68 16.58 -15.10 -66.27
N ALA A 69 17.04 -15.30 -67.50
CA ALA A 69 18.06 -14.46 -68.14
C ALA A 69 17.43 -13.66 -69.28
N GLN A 70 17.79 -12.38 -69.38
CA GLN A 70 17.49 -11.56 -70.54
C GLN A 70 18.77 -11.35 -71.32
N VAL A 71 18.80 -11.80 -72.56
CA VAL A 71 19.96 -11.69 -73.44
C VAL A 71 19.59 -10.93 -74.71
N LYS A 72 20.56 -10.24 -75.30
CA LYS A 72 20.37 -9.55 -76.58
C LYS A 72 21.66 -9.55 -77.37
N ILE A 73 21.56 -9.55 -78.70
CA ILE A 73 22.72 -9.32 -79.56
C ILE A 73 23.03 -7.81 -79.55
N GLN A 74 24.28 -7.46 -79.25
CA GLN A 74 24.68 -6.05 -79.13
C GLN A 74 24.98 -5.45 -80.51
N GLY A 75 24.05 -4.64 -81.04
CA GLY A 75 24.22 -3.96 -82.32
C GLY A 75 25.12 -2.72 -82.31
N GLN A 76 25.45 -2.16 -81.13
CA GLN A 76 26.28 -0.96 -81.00
C GLN A 76 27.78 -1.26 -81.19
N ASN A 77 28.23 -2.42 -80.69
CA ASN A 77 29.63 -2.82 -80.81
C ASN A 77 29.82 -3.63 -82.10
N LYS A 78 30.60 -3.06 -83.04
CA LYS A 78 30.87 -3.69 -84.35
C LYS A 78 31.57 -5.04 -84.22
N GLU A 79 32.44 -5.22 -83.23
CA GLU A 79 33.18 -6.47 -83.02
C GLU A 79 32.25 -7.58 -82.53
N MET A 80 31.43 -7.30 -81.50
CA MET A 80 30.44 -8.25 -81.00
C MET A 80 29.41 -8.61 -82.06
N LEU A 81 28.96 -7.61 -82.84
CA LEU A 81 28.03 -7.84 -83.94
C LEU A 81 28.66 -8.76 -85.00
N ALA A 82 29.94 -8.57 -85.33
CA ALA A 82 30.65 -9.42 -86.27
C ALA A 82 30.73 -10.87 -85.81
N THR A 83 31.07 -11.10 -84.54
CA THR A 83 31.12 -12.45 -83.96
C THR A 83 29.75 -13.10 -83.90
N ALA A 84 28.71 -12.35 -83.49
CA ALA A 84 27.33 -12.84 -83.48
C ALA A 84 26.86 -13.21 -84.90
N CYS A 85 27.20 -12.40 -85.91
CA CYS A 85 26.89 -12.72 -87.29
C CYS A 85 27.62 -14.01 -87.73
N GLN A 86 28.91 -14.16 -87.43
CA GLN A 86 29.64 -15.38 -87.78
C GLN A 86 29.04 -16.64 -87.14
N MET A 87 28.55 -16.56 -85.90
CA MET A 87 28.04 -17.70 -85.14
C MET A 87 26.57 -18.06 -85.41
N PHE A 88 25.74 -17.06 -85.69
CA PHE A 88 24.28 -17.20 -85.75
C PHE A 88 23.66 -16.92 -87.12
N MET A 89 24.45 -16.54 -88.14
CA MET A 89 23.92 -16.36 -89.49
C MET A 89 23.34 -17.68 -90.03
N GLY A 90 22.12 -17.59 -90.58
CA GLY A 90 21.38 -18.75 -91.08
C GLY A 90 20.66 -19.58 -90.01
N LYS A 91 20.83 -19.28 -88.71
CA LYS A 91 20.10 -19.93 -87.63
C LYS A 91 18.80 -19.19 -87.31
N SER A 92 17.81 -19.93 -86.82
CA SER A 92 16.57 -19.38 -86.29
C SER A 92 16.77 -18.76 -84.90
N GLU A 93 15.90 -17.84 -84.51
CA GLU A 93 15.91 -17.21 -83.18
C GLU A 93 15.82 -18.25 -82.05
N ALA A 94 15.06 -19.34 -82.25
CA ALA A 94 14.95 -20.45 -81.33
C ALA A 94 16.30 -21.18 -81.14
N GLU A 95 17.04 -21.43 -82.22
CA GLU A 95 18.37 -22.06 -82.14
C GLU A 95 19.37 -21.16 -81.42
N VAL A 96 19.36 -19.86 -81.69
CA VAL A 96 20.20 -18.88 -80.95
C VAL A 96 19.85 -18.90 -79.47
N SER A 97 18.56 -18.94 -79.14
CA SER A 97 18.08 -19.00 -77.76
C SER A 97 18.53 -20.28 -77.04
N ASN A 98 18.53 -21.42 -77.74
CA ASN A 98 18.96 -22.71 -77.19
C ASN A 98 20.46 -22.73 -76.92
N ILE A 99 21.29 -22.23 -77.84
CA ILE A 99 22.75 -22.14 -77.65
C ILE A 99 23.06 -21.27 -76.43
N ALA A 100 22.42 -20.10 -76.32
CA ALA A 100 22.61 -19.20 -75.18
C ALA A 100 22.12 -19.83 -73.86
N LEU A 101 21.02 -20.59 -73.91
CA LEU A 101 20.45 -21.29 -72.77
C LEU A 101 21.40 -22.38 -72.26
N GLU A 102 21.96 -23.21 -73.14
CA GLU A 102 22.92 -24.26 -72.76
C GLU A 102 24.17 -23.68 -72.09
N THR A 103 24.71 -22.57 -72.63
CA THR A 103 25.85 -21.88 -72.01
C THR A 103 25.50 -21.33 -70.63
N LEU A 104 24.36 -20.65 -70.48
CA LEU A 104 23.92 -20.13 -69.18
C LEU A 104 23.66 -21.23 -68.16
N GLU A 105 23.07 -22.33 -68.60
CA GLU A 105 22.74 -23.50 -67.79
C GLU A 105 24.02 -24.19 -67.27
N GLY A 106 25.04 -24.30 -68.12
CA GLY A 106 26.38 -24.75 -67.74
C GLY A 106 27.02 -23.88 -66.65
N HIS A 107 27.02 -22.54 -66.83
CA HIS A 107 27.56 -21.61 -65.83
C HIS A 107 26.75 -21.63 -64.53
N GLN A 108 25.42 -21.65 -64.61
CA GLN A 108 24.54 -21.77 -63.46
C GLN A 108 24.87 -23.04 -62.65
N ARG A 109 25.00 -24.20 -63.32
CA ARG A 109 25.37 -25.47 -62.69
C ARG A 109 26.74 -25.41 -62.02
N ALA A 110 27.74 -24.82 -62.70
CA ALA A 110 29.09 -24.68 -62.16
C ALA A 110 29.12 -23.85 -60.87
N ILE A 111 28.38 -22.74 -60.83
CA ILE A 111 28.30 -21.90 -59.62
C ILE A 111 27.56 -22.62 -58.49
N ILE A 112 26.49 -23.36 -58.78
CA ILE A 112 25.76 -24.15 -57.77
C ILE A 112 26.68 -25.18 -57.09
N ALA A 113 27.57 -25.82 -57.84
CA ALA A 113 28.49 -26.82 -57.28
C ALA A 113 29.48 -26.24 -56.25
N HIS A 114 29.80 -24.95 -56.32
CA HIS A 114 30.74 -24.29 -55.41
C HIS A 114 30.09 -23.68 -54.17
N LEU A 115 28.78 -23.40 -54.21
CA LEU A 115 28.05 -22.76 -53.12
C LEU A 115 27.28 -23.77 -52.27
N THR A 116 26.91 -23.35 -51.06
CA THR A 116 25.99 -24.12 -50.21
C THR A 116 24.53 -23.73 -50.47
N VAL A 117 23.60 -24.60 -50.09
CA VAL A 117 22.16 -24.34 -50.24
C VAL A 117 21.75 -23.10 -49.42
N GLU A 118 22.33 -22.93 -48.24
CA GLU A 118 22.06 -21.81 -47.35
C GLU A 118 22.52 -20.49 -47.96
N GLU A 119 23.70 -20.45 -48.59
CA GLU A 119 24.22 -19.26 -49.26
C GLU A 119 23.34 -18.84 -50.44
N ILE A 120 22.90 -19.80 -51.26
CA ILE A 120 21.99 -19.56 -52.39
C ILE A 120 20.64 -19.03 -51.89
N TYR A 121 20.14 -19.55 -50.77
CA TYR A 121 18.84 -19.16 -50.23
C TYR A 121 18.87 -17.81 -49.49
N GLN A 122 19.92 -17.54 -48.71
CA GLN A 122 20.08 -16.30 -47.94
C GLN A 122 20.43 -15.12 -48.87
N ASP A 123 21.39 -15.29 -49.77
CA ASP A 123 21.95 -14.22 -50.60
C ASP A 123 21.70 -14.44 -52.10
N ARG A 124 20.41 -14.44 -52.49
CA ARG A 124 19.99 -14.64 -53.90
C ARG A 124 20.62 -13.64 -54.89
N LYS A 125 20.89 -12.41 -54.43
CA LYS A 125 21.54 -11.38 -55.25
C LYS A 125 23.00 -11.72 -55.56
N LYS A 126 23.75 -12.17 -54.55
CA LYS A 126 25.15 -12.57 -54.70
C LYS A 126 25.29 -13.74 -55.67
N PHE A 127 24.41 -14.73 -55.59
CA PHE A 127 24.34 -15.81 -56.56
C PHE A 127 24.07 -15.28 -57.98
N SER A 128 23.07 -14.41 -58.13
CA SER A 128 22.70 -13.86 -59.44
C SER A 128 23.82 -13.04 -60.08
N GLU A 129 24.55 -12.26 -59.27
CA GLU A 129 25.73 -11.48 -59.72
C GLU A 129 26.89 -12.38 -60.15
N GLN A 130 27.15 -13.48 -59.44
CA GLN A 130 28.21 -14.41 -59.80
C GLN A 130 27.91 -15.12 -61.12
N VAL A 131 26.69 -15.63 -61.29
CA VAL A 131 26.26 -16.25 -62.56
C VAL A 131 26.32 -15.22 -63.69
N PHE A 132 25.81 -14.01 -63.46
CA PHE A 132 25.88 -12.92 -64.44
C PHE A 132 27.32 -12.62 -64.86
N LYS A 133 28.25 -12.49 -63.91
CA LYS A 133 29.64 -12.14 -64.20
C LYS A 133 30.35 -13.19 -65.06
N VAL A 134 30.21 -14.47 -64.70
CA VAL A 134 30.87 -15.57 -65.41
C VAL A 134 30.23 -15.80 -66.78
N ALA A 135 28.90 -15.81 -66.85
CA ALA A 135 28.20 -15.99 -68.11
C ALA A 135 28.41 -14.81 -69.07
N SER A 136 28.50 -13.58 -68.56
CA SER A 136 28.74 -12.39 -69.40
C SER A 136 30.07 -12.46 -70.13
N SER A 137 31.15 -12.90 -69.47
CA SER A 137 32.45 -13.01 -70.15
C SER A 137 32.46 -14.02 -71.29
N ASP A 138 31.68 -15.10 -71.17
CA ASP A 138 31.63 -16.17 -72.16
C ASP A 138 30.68 -15.84 -73.33
N LEU A 139 29.49 -15.32 -73.00
CA LEU A 139 28.50 -14.90 -74.00
C LEU A 139 28.97 -13.72 -74.86
N VAL A 140 29.81 -12.84 -74.31
CA VAL A 140 30.44 -11.75 -75.07
C VAL A 140 31.32 -12.30 -76.20
N ASN A 141 32.02 -13.43 -75.99
CA ASN A 141 32.82 -14.08 -77.03
C ASN A 141 31.95 -14.68 -78.16
N MET A 142 30.65 -14.90 -77.92
CA MET A 142 29.67 -15.30 -78.94
C MET A 142 28.94 -14.09 -79.55
N GLY A 143 29.22 -12.87 -79.10
CA GLY A 143 28.51 -11.65 -79.52
C GLY A 143 27.13 -11.46 -78.87
N ILE A 144 26.83 -12.21 -77.81
CA ILE A 144 25.60 -12.07 -77.02
C ILE A 144 25.90 -11.24 -75.76
N GLY A 145 25.11 -10.20 -75.52
CA GLY A 145 25.12 -9.44 -74.28
C GLY A 145 24.06 -9.94 -73.31
N VAL A 146 24.46 -10.24 -72.07
CA VAL A 146 23.52 -10.47 -70.97
C VAL A 146 23.05 -9.12 -70.44
N VAL A 147 21.75 -8.88 -70.44
CA VAL A 147 21.14 -7.65 -69.89
C VAL A 147 20.91 -7.81 -68.39
N SER A 148 20.32 -8.94 -68.01
CA SER A 148 20.04 -9.26 -66.61
C SER A 148 19.95 -10.76 -66.41
N TYR A 149 20.26 -11.19 -65.19
CA TYR A 149 20.02 -12.55 -64.72
C TYR A 149 19.38 -12.46 -63.34
N THR A 150 18.28 -13.18 -63.15
CA THR A 150 17.55 -13.22 -61.88
C THR A 150 17.21 -14.65 -61.51
N LEU A 151 17.52 -15.02 -60.27
CA LEU A 151 17.09 -16.29 -59.70
C LEU A 151 15.57 -16.27 -59.47
N LYS A 152 14.84 -17.16 -60.15
CA LYS A 152 13.38 -17.26 -60.03
C LYS A 152 12.99 -18.15 -58.85
N ASP A 153 13.46 -19.39 -58.85
CA ASP A 153 13.06 -20.38 -57.85
C ASP A 153 14.17 -21.39 -57.54
N VAL A 154 14.14 -21.93 -56.33
CA VAL A 154 15.06 -22.96 -55.82
C VAL A 154 14.21 -24.02 -55.14
N HIS A 155 14.26 -25.23 -55.67
CA HIS A 155 13.48 -26.37 -55.19
C HIS A 155 14.42 -27.51 -54.79
N ASP A 156 14.01 -28.31 -53.82
CA ASP A 156 14.72 -29.49 -53.34
C ASP A 156 13.79 -30.71 -53.28
N ASP A 157 14.26 -31.86 -53.80
CA ASP A 157 13.47 -33.10 -53.83
C ASP A 157 13.43 -33.81 -52.46
N GLN A 158 14.30 -33.42 -51.51
CA GLN A 158 14.54 -34.12 -50.24
C GLN A 158 14.05 -33.38 -48.98
N ASP A 159 13.22 -32.34 -49.12
CA ASP A 159 12.68 -31.55 -47.99
C ASP A 159 13.75 -31.00 -47.01
N TYR A 160 14.98 -30.78 -47.50
CA TYR A 160 16.08 -30.19 -46.75
C TYR A 160 15.75 -28.75 -46.32
N LEU A 161 15.26 -27.93 -47.25
CA LEU A 161 14.87 -26.54 -47.00
C LEU A 161 13.72 -26.46 -46.00
N THR A 162 12.72 -27.34 -46.15
CA THR A 162 11.60 -27.47 -45.22
C THR A 162 12.08 -27.82 -43.81
N SER A 163 13.05 -28.73 -43.70
CA SER A 163 13.62 -29.17 -42.42
C SER A 163 14.46 -28.07 -41.75
N LEU A 164 15.24 -27.32 -42.53
CA LEU A 164 15.99 -26.16 -42.04
C LEU A 164 15.05 -25.08 -41.48
N GLY A 165 13.93 -24.82 -42.16
CA GLY A 165 12.89 -23.92 -41.68
C GLY A 165 12.28 -24.37 -40.35
N LYS A 166 11.91 -25.66 -40.24
CA LYS A 166 11.35 -26.24 -39.00
C LYS A 166 12.30 -26.09 -37.81
N ALA A 167 13.60 -26.37 -37.99
CA ALA A 167 14.59 -26.22 -36.92
C ALA A 167 14.67 -24.78 -36.42
N ARG A 168 14.70 -23.80 -37.33
CA ARG A 168 14.74 -22.37 -36.98
C ARG A 168 13.47 -21.91 -36.30
N THR A 169 12.30 -22.34 -36.77
CA THR A 169 11.01 -22.06 -36.12
C THR A 169 10.96 -22.64 -34.71
N ALA A 170 11.43 -23.87 -34.51
CA ALA A 170 11.48 -24.50 -33.19
C ALA A 170 12.42 -23.73 -32.24
N GLN A 171 13.55 -23.24 -32.73
CA GLN A 171 14.47 -22.41 -31.95
C GLN A 171 13.83 -21.09 -31.54
N VAL A 172 13.20 -20.37 -32.47
CA VAL A 172 12.51 -19.11 -32.16
C VAL A 172 11.37 -19.33 -31.15
N GLN A 173 10.60 -20.42 -31.29
CA GLN A 173 9.55 -20.78 -30.33
C GLN A 173 10.11 -21.12 -28.95
N LYS A 174 11.24 -21.84 -28.89
CA LYS A 174 11.93 -22.15 -27.62
C LYS A 174 12.37 -20.86 -26.93
N ASP A 175 13.01 -19.96 -27.66
CA ASP A 175 13.51 -18.70 -27.11
C ASP A 175 12.36 -17.79 -26.64
N ALA A 176 11.25 -17.74 -27.40
CA ALA A 176 10.03 -17.06 -26.98
C ALA A 176 9.46 -17.64 -25.67
N ARG A 177 9.38 -18.98 -25.54
CA ARG A 177 8.93 -19.64 -24.30
C ARG A 177 9.84 -19.36 -23.11
N ILE A 178 11.15 -19.32 -23.32
CA ILE A 178 12.12 -18.97 -22.28
C ILE A 178 11.90 -17.51 -21.84
N GLY A 179 11.75 -16.60 -22.80
CA GLY A 179 11.43 -15.20 -22.53
C GLY A 179 10.14 -15.04 -21.71
N GLU A 180 9.04 -15.66 -22.14
CA GLU A 180 7.77 -15.64 -21.41
C GLU A 180 7.89 -16.18 -19.98
N ALA A 181 8.61 -17.29 -19.79
CA ALA A 181 8.81 -17.88 -18.48
C ALA A 181 9.62 -16.96 -17.55
N GLN A 182 10.65 -16.29 -18.08
CA GLN A 182 11.45 -15.31 -17.33
C GLN A 182 10.60 -14.09 -16.96
N TYR A 183 9.85 -13.52 -17.90
CA TYR A 183 8.97 -12.38 -17.62
C TYR A 183 7.88 -12.73 -16.59
N LYS A 184 7.27 -13.91 -16.67
CA LYS A 184 6.29 -14.38 -15.67
C LYS A 184 6.91 -14.54 -14.29
N ARG A 185 8.11 -15.13 -14.20
CA ARG A 185 8.84 -15.26 -12.94
C ARG A 185 9.12 -13.90 -12.32
N ASP A 186 9.64 -12.96 -13.10
CA ASP A 186 9.97 -11.62 -12.62
C ASP A 186 8.72 -10.83 -12.20
N ALA A 187 7.61 -10.98 -12.93
CA ALA A 187 6.33 -10.39 -12.58
C ALA A 187 5.85 -10.90 -11.22
N VAL A 188 5.87 -12.22 -10.98
CA VAL A 188 5.47 -12.83 -9.69
C VAL A 188 6.37 -12.37 -8.55
N ILE A 189 7.68 -12.25 -8.76
CA ILE A 189 8.60 -11.76 -7.73
C ILE A 189 8.28 -10.31 -7.36
N ARG A 190 8.09 -9.44 -8.36
CA ARG A 190 7.74 -8.03 -8.11
C ARG A 190 6.40 -7.88 -7.43
N GLU A 191 5.41 -8.69 -7.82
CA GLU A 191 4.09 -8.70 -7.17
C GLU A 191 4.19 -9.15 -5.71
N ALA A 192 4.95 -10.21 -5.43
CA ALA A 192 5.17 -10.68 -4.06
C ALA A 192 5.89 -9.64 -3.20
N GLN A 193 6.89 -8.95 -3.75
CA GLN A 193 7.58 -7.84 -3.06
C GLN A 193 6.63 -6.68 -2.78
N ALA A 194 5.87 -6.22 -3.78
CA ALA A 194 4.89 -5.16 -3.61
C ALA A 194 3.80 -5.53 -2.58
N MET A 195 3.38 -6.80 -2.55
CA MET A 195 2.43 -7.30 -1.56
C MET A 195 3.04 -7.31 -0.15
N GLN A 196 4.28 -7.77 -0.01
CA GLN A 196 5.00 -7.76 1.28
C GLN A 196 5.16 -6.33 1.82
N GLU A 197 5.56 -5.38 0.96
CA GLU A 197 5.67 -3.96 1.32
C GLU A 197 4.31 -3.41 1.76
N LYS A 198 3.25 -3.65 0.98
CA LYS A 198 1.89 -3.23 1.32
C LYS A 198 1.44 -3.76 2.68
N VAL A 199 1.61 -5.06 2.92
CA VAL A 199 1.21 -5.71 4.19
C VAL A 199 2.03 -5.18 5.36
N SER A 200 3.34 -4.97 5.17
CA SER A 200 4.19 -4.39 6.21
C SER A 200 3.76 -2.97 6.60
N ALA A 201 3.40 -2.13 5.62
CA ALA A 201 2.89 -0.79 5.87
C ALA A 201 1.53 -0.82 6.58
N GLN A 202 0.65 -1.76 6.23
CA GLN A 202 -0.62 -1.97 6.92
C GLN A 202 -0.42 -2.32 8.40
N TYR A 203 0.47 -3.28 8.70
CA TYR A 203 0.76 -3.63 10.10
C TYR A 203 1.37 -2.48 10.90
N LEU A 204 2.26 -1.68 10.29
CA LEU A 204 2.80 -0.49 10.96
C LEU A 204 1.68 0.50 11.33
N ASN A 205 0.78 0.78 10.39
CA ASN A 205 -0.38 1.64 10.64
C ASN A 205 -1.30 1.07 11.74
N GLU A 206 -1.58 -0.24 11.71
CA GLU A 206 -2.39 -0.89 12.76
C GLU A 206 -1.74 -0.83 14.14
N ILE A 207 -0.42 -1.03 14.22
CA ILE A 207 0.33 -0.90 15.48
C ILE A 207 0.25 0.53 16.01
N GLU A 208 0.38 1.54 15.14
CA GLU A 208 0.25 2.95 15.54
C GLU A 208 -1.16 3.28 16.02
N MET A 209 -2.19 2.82 15.32
CA MET A 209 -3.59 2.98 15.74
C MET A 209 -3.85 2.30 17.09
N ALA A 210 -3.38 1.07 17.28
CA ALA A 210 -3.55 0.34 18.53
C ALA A 210 -2.80 1.02 19.71
N LYS A 211 -1.62 1.59 19.46
CA LYS A 211 -0.90 2.40 20.46
C LYS A 211 -1.68 3.66 20.81
N ALA A 212 -2.16 4.42 19.82
CA ALA A 212 -2.94 5.62 20.05
C ALA A 212 -4.23 5.34 20.82
N GLN A 213 -4.91 4.23 20.50
CA GLN A 213 -6.12 3.78 21.21
C GLN A 213 -5.81 3.43 22.67
N ARG A 214 -4.76 2.65 22.93
CA ARG A 214 -4.32 2.33 24.29
C ARG A 214 -4.01 3.58 25.10
N ASP A 215 -3.25 4.51 24.52
CA ASP A 215 -2.85 5.74 25.20
C ASP A 215 -4.06 6.64 25.50
N TYR A 216 -5.03 6.68 24.58
CA TYR A 216 -6.31 7.34 24.80
C TYR A 216 -7.08 6.70 25.97
N GLU A 217 -7.20 5.37 25.98
CA GLU A 217 -7.91 4.63 27.04
C GLU A 217 -7.25 4.80 28.41
N LEU A 218 -5.90 4.77 28.48
CA LEU A 218 -5.16 5.01 29.72
C LEU A 218 -5.40 6.43 30.26
N LYS A 219 -5.34 7.45 29.38
CA LYS A 219 -5.62 8.84 29.77
C LYS A 219 -7.07 9.00 30.22
N LYS A 220 -8.02 8.40 29.50
CA LYS A 220 -9.43 8.41 29.87
C LYS A 220 -9.65 7.76 31.25
N ALA A 221 -9.08 6.59 31.50
CA ALA A 221 -9.17 5.91 32.79
C ALA A 221 -8.57 6.74 33.93
N SER A 222 -7.45 7.45 33.69
CA SER A 222 -6.86 8.38 34.65
C SER A 222 -7.82 9.53 34.98
N TYR A 223 -8.43 10.16 33.97
CA TYR A 223 -9.39 11.23 34.19
C TYR A 223 -10.67 10.75 34.88
N ASP A 224 -11.18 9.58 34.50
CA ASP A 224 -12.36 8.98 35.13
C ASP A 224 -12.07 8.67 36.61
N TYR A 225 -10.85 8.20 36.94
CA TYR A 225 -10.42 8.02 38.33
C TYR A 225 -10.40 9.36 39.10
N GLU A 226 -9.83 10.42 38.53
CA GLU A 226 -9.82 11.76 39.14
C GLU A 226 -11.23 12.33 39.33
N VAL A 227 -12.10 12.17 38.33
CA VAL A 227 -13.50 12.63 38.39
C VAL A 227 -14.27 11.83 39.45
N ASN A 228 -14.11 10.50 39.48
CA ASN A 228 -14.82 9.65 40.43
C ASN A 228 -14.35 9.86 41.87
N THR A 229 -13.05 10.05 42.10
CA THR A 229 -12.53 10.40 43.43
C THR A 229 -13.09 11.74 43.91
N LYS A 230 -13.10 12.77 43.05
CA LYS A 230 -13.69 14.08 43.39
C LYS A 230 -15.20 14.02 43.61
N LYS A 231 -15.93 13.20 42.84
CA LYS A 231 -17.36 12.95 43.06
C LYS A 231 -17.60 12.24 44.39
N ALA A 232 -16.84 11.20 44.71
CA ALA A 232 -16.95 10.48 45.98
C ALA A 232 -16.62 11.37 47.18
N GLU A 233 -15.59 12.22 47.08
CA GLU A 233 -15.28 13.25 48.08
C GLU A 233 -16.45 14.23 48.26
N SER A 234 -17.05 14.70 47.16
CA SER A 234 -18.18 15.63 47.19
C SER A 234 -19.43 14.99 47.80
N GLU A 235 -19.70 13.73 47.47
CA GLU A 235 -20.83 12.98 48.02
C GLU A 235 -20.63 12.68 49.51
N MET A 236 -19.41 12.31 49.93
CA MET A 236 -19.06 12.13 51.34
C MET A 236 -19.20 13.44 52.13
N ALA A 237 -18.75 14.56 51.56
CA ALA A 237 -18.93 15.89 52.16
C ALA A 237 -20.41 16.27 52.29
N TYR A 238 -21.21 15.97 51.27
CA TYR A 238 -22.66 16.17 51.30
C TYR A 238 -23.33 15.31 52.40
N GLN A 239 -23.02 14.01 52.46
CA GLN A 239 -23.54 13.11 53.48
C GLN A 239 -23.13 13.55 54.90
N LEU A 240 -21.88 13.99 55.08
CA LEU A 240 -21.39 14.54 56.34
C LEU A 240 -22.18 15.80 56.74
N GLN A 241 -22.46 16.68 55.78
CA GLN A 241 -23.25 17.89 56.02
C GLN A 241 -24.69 17.55 56.40
N VAL A 242 -25.31 16.57 55.74
CA VAL A 242 -26.64 16.05 56.10
C VAL A 242 -26.63 15.48 57.52
N ALA A 243 -25.63 14.68 57.88
CA ALA A 243 -25.51 14.10 59.22
C ALA A 243 -25.32 15.18 60.30
N LYS A 244 -24.44 16.16 60.08
CA LYS A 244 -24.28 17.32 60.99
C LYS A 244 -25.58 18.10 61.16
N THR A 245 -26.29 18.33 60.06
CA THR A 245 -27.57 19.06 60.10
C THR A 245 -28.62 18.26 60.87
N LYS A 246 -28.69 16.94 60.68
CA LYS A 246 -29.57 16.05 61.46
C LYS A 246 -29.23 16.06 62.95
N GLN A 247 -27.95 15.95 63.31
CA GLN A 247 -27.50 16.04 64.71
C GLN A 247 -27.93 17.35 65.35
N ARG A 248 -27.74 18.49 64.66
CA ARG A 248 -28.20 19.80 65.14
C ARG A 248 -29.73 19.85 65.31
N ILE A 249 -30.50 19.29 64.39
CA ILE A 249 -31.96 19.21 64.52
C ILE A 249 -32.34 18.37 65.74
N GLU A 250 -31.69 17.23 65.95
CA GLU A 250 -31.94 16.35 67.11
C GLU A 250 -31.61 17.06 68.43
N GLU A 251 -30.48 17.77 68.51
CA GLU A 251 -30.10 18.61 69.66
C GLU A 251 -31.16 19.67 69.97
N GLU A 252 -31.60 20.43 68.97
CA GLU A 252 -32.66 21.44 69.12
C GLU A 252 -33.98 20.81 69.58
N THR A 253 -34.38 19.67 68.99
CA THR A 253 -35.60 18.96 69.42
C THR A 253 -35.49 18.42 70.85
N MET A 254 -34.30 18.01 71.29
CA MET A 254 -34.05 17.57 72.65
C MET A 254 -34.15 18.76 73.62
N GLN A 255 -33.63 19.94 73.26
CA GLN A 255 -33.81 21.16 74.05
C GLN A 255 -35.27 21.52 74.24
N VAL A 256 -36.08 21.46 73.17
CA VAL A 256 -37.54 21.67 73.26
C VAL A 256 -38.17 20.68 74.23
N LYS A 257 -37.84 19.38 74.15
CA LYS A 257 -38.34 18.36 75.09
C LYS A 257 -37.93 18.63 76.54
N VAL A 258 -36.71 19.10 76.78
CA VAL A 258 -36.24 19.45 78.13
C VAL A 258 -37.05 20.63 78.69
N VAL A 259 -37.35 21.64 77.87
CA VAL A 259 -38.21 22.77 78.26
C VAL A 259 -39.65 22.33 78.52
N GLU A 260 -40.23 21.48 77.67
CA GLU A 260 -41.57 20.91 77.91
C GLU A 260 -41.63 20.11 79.22
N ARG A 261 -40.61 19.28 79.46
CA ARG A 261 -40.50 18.48 80.69
C ARG A 261 -40.32 19.36 81.93
N SER A 262 -39.51 20.41 81.86
CA SER A 262 -39.34 21.33 83.00
C SER A 262 -40.63 22.10 83.28
N GLN A 263 -41.37 22.53 82.24
CA GLN A 263 -42.69 23.13 82.40
C GLN A 263 -43.70 22.16 83.01
N GLN A 264 -43.70 20.89 82.60
CA GLN A 264 -44.55 19.84 83.21
C GLN A 264 -44.23 19.65 84.69
N ILE A 265 -42.95 19.61 85.07
CA ILE A 265 -42.52 19.50 86.47
C ILE A 265 -43.00 20.73 87.26
N MET A 266 -42.84 21.95 86.72
CA MET A 266 -43.33 23.16 87.38
C MET A 266 -44.85 23.15 87.57
N LEU A 267 -45.62 22.68 86.59
CA LEU A 267 -47.08 22.54 86.73
C LEU A 267 -47.43 21.49 87.80
N GLN A 268 -46.72 20.35 87.83
CA GLN A 268 -46.91 19.32 88.84
C GLN A 268 -46.56 19.82 90.24
N GLU A 269 -45.48 20.58 90.42
CA GLU A 269 -45.12 21.22 91.69
C GLU A 269 -46.20 22.23 92.13
N GLN A 270 -46.75 23.01 91.20
CA GLN A 270 -47.87 23.91 91.49
C GLN A 270 -49.17 23.16 91.87
N GLU A 271 -49.44 22.00 91.26
CA GLU A 271 -50.57 21.14 91.66
C GLU A 271 -50.34 20.49 93.03
N ILE A 272 -49.12 20.03 93.33
CA ILE A 272 -48.76 19.47 94.63
C ILE A 272 -48.96 20.53 95.71
N THR A 273 -48.44 21.75 95.52
CA THR A 273 -48.61 22.84 96.49
C THR A 273 -50.07 23.24 96.68
N ARG A 274 -50.90 23.27 95.62
CA ARG A 274 -52.36 23.43 95.75
C ARG A 274 -52.99 22.32 96.59
N LYS A 275 -52.65 21.05 96.32
CA LYS A 275 -53.16 19.89 97.07
C LYS A 275 -52.69 19.88 98.52
N GLU A 276 -51.46 20.32 98.81
CA GLU A 276 -50.95 20.46 100.18
C GLU A 276 -51.76 21.50 100.96
N MET A 277 -52.05 22.67 100.37
CA MET A 277 -52.89 23.69 101.00
C MET A 277 -54.33 23.20 101.23
N GLU A 278 -54.88 22.42 100.29
CA GLU A 278 -56.21 21.82 100.43
C GLU A 278 -56.25 20.76 101.56
N LEU A 279 -55.26 19.85 101.60
CA LEU A 279 -55.14 18.86 102.68
C LEU A 279 -54.90 19.52 104.05
N GLU A 280 -54.13 20.61 104.09
CA GLU A 280 -53.91 21.38 105.31
C GLU A 280 -55.20 22.00 105.84
N ALA A 281 -56.04 22.57 104.96
CA ALA A 281 -57.33 23.11 105.37
C ALA A 281 -58.34 22.03 105.79
N THR A 282 -58.41 20.91 105.07
CA THR A 282 -59.49 19.93 105.21
C THR A 282 -59.20 18.85 106.25
N VAL A 283 -57.93 18.48 106.45
CA VAL A 283 -57.55 17.37 107.35
C VAL A 283 -56.85 17.90 108.59
N LYS A 284 -55.82 18.75 108.43
CA LYS A 284 -55.00 19.19 109.57
C LYS A 284 -55.75 20.14 110.50
N LYS A 285 -56.40 21.19 109.98
CA LYS A 285 -57.13 22.17 110.81
C LYS A 285 -58.26 21.56 111.65
N PRO A 286 -59.14 20.69 111.13
CA PRO A 286 -60.15 20.05 111.97
C PRO A 286 -59.56 19.02 112.93
N ALA A 287 -58.50 18.29 112.53
CA ALA A 287 -57.81 17.38 113.44
C ALA A 287 -57.12 18.13 114.59
N GLU A 288 -56.54 19.30 114.33
CA GLU A 288 -55.97 20.18 115.36
C GLU A 288 -57.07 20.77 116.26
N ALA A 289 -58.22 21.15 115.70
CA ALA A 289 -59.37 21.64 116.47
C ALA A 289 -59.97 20.54 117.38
N GLU A 290 -60.10 19.30 116.89
CA GLU A 290 -60.49 18.12 117.66
C GLU A 290 -59.51 17.84 118.81
N ARG A 291 -58.20 17.83 118.51
CA ARG A 291 -57.16 17.66 119.53
C ARG A 291 -57.26 18.71 120.63
N TYR A 292 -57.40 19.98 120.24
CA TYR A 292 -57.51 21.08 121.19
C TYR A 292 -58.77 20.97 122.07
N ARG A 293 -59.91 20.56 121.49
CA ARG A 293 -61.16 20.33 122.24
C ARG A 293 -61.02 19.19 123.25
N LEU A 294 -60.41 18.07 122.86
CA LEU A 294 -60.18 16.92 123.74
C LEU A 294 -59.19 17.24 124.87
N GLU A 295 -58.10 17.96 124.59
CA GLU A 295 -57.16 18.44 125.62
C GLU A 295 -57.88 19.32 126.66
N ARG A 296 -58.75 20.24 126.22
CA ARG A 296 -59.51 21.12 127.14
C ARG A 296 -60.54 20.39 128.00
N LEU A 297 -61.20 19.36 127.45
CA LEU A 297 -62.14 18.53 128.23
C LEU A 297 -61.39 17.67 129.26
N ALA A 298 -60.27 17.06 128.88
CA ALA A 298 -59.43 16.27 129.79
C ALA A 298 -58.80 17.12 130.90
N GLU A 299 -58.47 18.39 130.61
CA GLU A 299 -57.95 19.33 131.61
C GLU A 299 -59.04 19.80 132.59
N ALA A 300 -60.29 19.94 132.14
CA ALA A 300 -61.43 20.24 133.01
C ALA A 300 -61.77 19.07 133.97
N GLU A 301 -61.74 17.82 133.50
CA GLU A 301 -61.95 16.63 134.34
C GLU A 301 -60.83 16.42 135.37
N ARG A 302 -59.59 16.79 135.02
CA ARG A 302 -58.45 16.77 135.96
C ARG A 302 -58.59 17.74 137.12
N TYR A 303 -59.34 18.83 136.99
CA TYR A 303 -59.53 19.80 138.07
C TYR A 303 -60.59 19.39 139.11
N VAL A 304 -61.57 18.56 138.74
CA VAL A 304 -62.69 18.15 139.62
C VAL A 304 -62.36 16.95 140.50
N THR A 305 -61.32 16.18 140.17
CA THR A 305 -61.05 14.86 140.77
C THR A 305 -59.75 14.77 141.57
N LEU A 306 -59.25 15.88 142.15
CA LEU A 306 -58.03 15.88 142.95
C LEU A 306 -58.31 16.06 144.46
N PRO A 307 -58.10 15.01 145.29
CA PRO A 307 -58.01 15.12 146.75
C PRO A 307 -56.71 15.80 147.20
N ARG A 308 -56.78 16.45 148.37
CA ARG A 308 -55.88 17.45 149.00
C ARG A 308 -54.40 17.07 149.23
N ALA A 309 -53.88 15.97 148.65
CA ALA A 309 -52.56 15.41 148.97
C ALA A 309 -51.51 15.49 147.85
N SER A 310 -51.78 16.16 146.73
CA SER A 310 -50.85 16.20 145.58
C SER A 310 -50.54 17.62 145.08
N LEU A 311 -50.57 18.61 145.99
CA LEU A 311 -50.30 20.03 145.71
C LEU A 311 -48.83 20.44 145.86
N ARG A 312 -47.89 19.53 145.61
CA ARG A 312 -46.47 19.84 145.74
C ARG A 312 -45.69 18.93 144.82
N ASN A 313 -45.67 19.24 143.52
CA ASN A 313 -44.64 18.82 142.55
C ASN A 313 -44.88 19.27 141.09
N VAL A 314 -45.98 19.97 140.77
CA VAL A 314 -46.25 20.45 139.39
C VAL A 314 -45.77 21.89 139.13
N LEU A 315 -45.08 22.52 140.10
CA LEU A 315 -44.52 23.87 139.96
C LEU A 315 -43.15 23.95 139.23
N TYR A 316 -42.66 22.88 138.59
CA TYR A 316 -41.36 22.88 137.91
C TYR A 316 -41.41 22.22 136.53
N ALA A 317 -42.19 22.78 135.60
CA ALA A 317 -42.08 22.41 134.18
C ALA A 317 -42.51 23.51 133.20
N GLN A 318 -42.64 24.77 133.66
CA GLN A 318 -42.60 25.93 132.78
C GLN A 318 -41.15 26.43 132.74
N ASN A 319 -40.58 26.49 131.54
CA ASN A 319 -39.22 26.93 131.18
C ASN A 319 -38.14 25.84 131.10
N MET A 320 -37.95 25.27 129.89
CA MET A 320 -36.64 24.90 129.37
C MET A 320 -36.67 24.86 127.83
N PRO A 321 -35.71 25.54 127.14
CA PRO A 321 -35.61 25.61 125.69
C PRO A 321 -34.85 24.40 125.12
N GLN A 322 -35.10 24.03 123.86
CA GLN A 322 -34.22 23.09 123.13
C GLN A 322 -33.84 23.65 121.77
N ASN A 323 -32.65 24.22 121.76
CA ASN A 323 -31.79 24.37 120.60
C ASN A 323 -30.78 23.21 120.68
N LEU A 324 -30.58 22.44 119.60
CA LEU A 324 -29.33 21.70 119.23
C LEU A 324 -29.65 20.52 118.30
N ARG A 325 -29.35 20.68 117.00
CA ARG A 325 -28.34 19.85 116.33
C ARG A 325 -27.78 20.58 115.10
N ALA A 326 -26.46 20.59 115.07
CA ALA A 326 -25.58 21.38 114.23
C ALA A 326 -25.26 20.66 112.89
N PRO A 327 -24.61 21.37 111.94
CA PRO A 327 -24.37 20.93 110.56
C PRO A 327 -23.04 20.17 110.42
N VAL A 328 -22.85 19.43 109.32
CA VAL A 328 -21.54 18.87 108.95
C VAL A 328 -21.14 19.32 107.55
N PHE A 329 -20.00 20.00 107.55
CA PHE A 329 -19.23 20.56 106.46
C PHE A 329 -18.13 19.54 106.11
N THR A 330 -17.88 19.25 104.83
CA THR A 330 -16.62 18.63 104.40
C THR A 330 -16.04 19.37 103.20
N ARG A 331 -14.88 19.98 103.43
CA ARG A 331 -13.91 20.51 102.46
C ARG A 331 -12.73 19.52 102.36
N LYS A 332 -12.18 19.35 101.15
CA LYS A 332 -10.75 19.09 100.85
C LYS A 332 -10.48 19.71 99.46
N LEU A 333 -9.69 20.80 99.34
CA LEU A 333 -8.22 20.87 99.16
C LEU A 333 -7.77 20.21 97.83
N SER A 334 -6.96 20.81 96.93
CA SER A 334 -5.76 21.65 97.16
C SER A 334 -5.22 22.35 95.87
N LEU A 335 -4.69 23.59 96.04
CA LEU A 335 -3.43 24.22 95.52
C LEU A 335 -2.99 24.02 94.05
N ILE A 336 -2.75 25.04 93.19
CA ILE A 336 -1.77 26.17 93.15
C ILE A 336 -0.27 25.80 93.26
N LYS A 337 0.47 25.94 92.14
CA LYS A 337 1.88 26.39 91.96
C LYS A 337 2.08 26.63 90.43
N SER A 338 2.30 27.85 89.91
CA SER A 338 3.58 28.61 89.82
C SER A 338 4.68 27.83 89.07
N LYS A 339 5.55 28.33 88.19
CA LYS A 339 6.08 29.67 87.88
C LYS A 339 7.19 29.47 86.81
N LEU A 340 7.50 30.52 86.04
CA LEU A 340 8.82 30.94 85.50
C LEU A 340 9.59 30.02 84.53
N GLU A 341 9.81 30.46 83.28
CA GLU A 341 11.00 31.21 82.77
C GLU A 341 12.23 30.35 82.46
N VAL A 342 12.70 30.41 81.19
CA VAL A 342 14.04 30.83 80.71
C VAL A 342 13.98 30.66 79.17
N ARG A 343 13.87 31.70 78.33
CA ARG A 343 14.80 32.81 77.99
C ARG A 343 16.01 32.36 77.17
N MET A 344 16.20 33.07 76.04
CA MET A 344 17.50 33.43 75.43
C MET A 344 18.29 32.35 74.67
N TYR A 345 19.00 32.60 73.56
CA TYR A 345 19.23 33.74 72.64
C TYR A 345 20.29 33.25 71.61
N PHE A 346 20.68 34.12 70.66
CA PHE A 346 21.80 34.03 69.71
C PHE A 346 21.60 33.14 68.47
N SER A 347 21.98 33.51 67.24
CA SER A 347 22.52 34.75 66.66
C SER A 347 22.73 34.51 65.16
N SER A 348 22.31 35.42 64.28
CA SER A 348 23.20 36.35 63.57
C SER A 348 24.24 35.71 62.63
N CYS A 349 24.06 35.87 61.32
CA CYS A 349 25.02 36.42 60.34
C CYS A 349 24.44 36.24 58.93
N ARG A 350 24.20 37.30 58.13
CA ARG A 350 25.18 37.99 57.26
C ARG A 350 25.80 37.02 56.23
N LEU A 351 25.95 37.30 54.94
CA LEU A 351 25.98 38.55 54.18
C LEU A 351 25.93 38.18 52.67
N TRP A 352 25.46 39.13 51.86
CA TRP A 352 25.88 39.49 50.51
C TRP A 352 26.86 38.63 49.69
N THR A 353 26.55 38.45 48.40
CA THR A 353 27.23 39.09 47.22
C THR A 353 26.43 38.76 45.94
N MET A 354 26.00 39.74 45.12
CA MET A 354 26.68 40.24 43.91
C MET A 354 27.03 39.12 42.90
N CYS A 355 26.94 39.23 41.59
CA CYS A 355 26.56 40.22 40.57
C CYS A 355 26.86 39.51 39.22
N THR A 356 26.31 40.00 38.10
CA THR A 356 26.82 39.82 36.69
C THR A 356 26.83 38.39 36.10
N GLN A 357 26.57 38.08 34.83
CA GLN A 357 26.64 38.73 33.50
C GLN A 357 25.66 37.96 32.57
N ARG A 358 24.84 38.60 31.72
CA ARG A 358 25.12 38.87 30.28
C ARG A 358 25.72 37.69 29.51
N PHE A 359 24.92 36.99 28.71
CA PHE A 359 24.83 37.15 27.24
C PHE A 359 23.67 36.32 26.69
#